data_AF-A0A436BHB0-F1
#
_entry.id   AF-A0A436BHB0-F1
#
_cell.length_a   1.000
_cell.length_b   1.000
_cell.length_c   1.000
_cell.angle_alpha   90.00
_cell.angle_beta   90.00
_cell.angle_gamma   90.00
#
_symmetry.space_group_name_H-M   'P 1'
#
loop_
_entity.id
_entity.type
_entity.pdbx_description
1 polymer ?
#
loop_
_entity_poly.entity_id
_entity_poly.type
_entity_poly.pdbx_seq_one_letter_code
_entity_poly.pdbx_strand_id
1 'polypeptide(L)'
;SYPIHPELFDRLSKDWASLEKFQRTRGVLRFMANVVGVLWHGQMRDPLITPARVPVAHERVRVSVLYPLDPAFGSVVDKEVDGEGSLPNRMEANPSRRISQLRAATRAARSVFICTAPLVGQPNAGLTGQGLRLACA
;
A
#
# COMPACT_ATOMS: atom_id res chain seq x y z
N SER A 1 11.22 -0.98 18.46
CA SER A 1 10.08 -1.51 17.69
C SER A 1 9.54 -0.42 16.79
N TYR A 2 9.29 -0.70 15.50
CA TYR A 2 8.56 0.24 14.65
C TYR A 2 7.08 0.22 15.02
N PRO A 3 6.45 1.37 15.23
CA PRO A 3 5.01 1.43 15.46
C PRO A 3 4.28 1.04 14.16
N ILE A 4 3.49 -0.04 14.20
CA ILE A 4 2.68 -0.52 13.07
C ILE A 4 1.21 -0.38 13.44
N HIS A 5 0.41 0.20 12.55
CA HIS A 5 -1.04 0.29 12.78
C HIS A 5 -1.68 -1.10 12.63
N PRO A 6 -2.53 -1.57 13.57
CA PRO A 6 -3.15 -2.89 13.50
C PRO A 6 -3.87 -3.19 12.19
N GLU A 7 -4.56 -2.18 11.63
CA GLU A 7 -5.20 -2.28 10.30
C GLU A 7 -4.29 -2.86 9.21
N LEU A 8 -3.02 -2.45 9.13
CA LEU A 8 -2.12 -2.98 8.11
C LEU A 8 -1.89 -4.48 8.30
N PHE A 9 -1.71 -4.91 9.54
CA PHE A 9 -1.51 -6.33 9.85
C PHE A 9 -2.79 -7.14 9.61
N ASP A 10 -3.96 -6.59 9.96
CA ASP A 10 -5.25 -7.20 9.74
C ASP A 10 -5.51 -7.44 8.25
N ARG A 11 -5.24 -6.45 7.39
CA ARG A 11 -5.35 -6.62 5.93
C ARG A 11 -4.43 -7.71 5.40
N LEU A 12 -3.17 -7.73 5.84
CA LEU A 12 -2.20 -8.72 5.38
C LEU A 12 -2.54 -10.15 5.87
N SER A 13 -3.06 -10.28 7.09
CA SER A 13 -3.34 -11.57 7.72
C SER A 13 -4.70 -12.16 7.37
N LYS A 14 -5.69 -11.33 6.99
CA LYS A 14 -7.03 -11.76 6.61
C LYS A 14 -7.17 -11.75 5.09
N ASP A 15 -7.07 -10.57 4.49
CA ASP A 15 -7.40 -10.36 3.07
C ASP A 15 -6.31 -10.96 2.18
N TRP A 16 -5.04 -10.59 2.38
CA TRP A 16 -3.94 -11.09 1.55
C TRP A 16 -3.63 -12.57 1.79
N ALA A 17 -3.90 -13.08 3.00
CA ALA A 17 -3.76 -14.49 3.32
C ALA A 17 -4.71 -15.42 2.54
N SER A 18 -5.74 -14.86 1.91
CA SER A 18 -6.65 -15.58 1.01
C SER A 18 -6.07 -15.81 -0.39
N LEU A 19 -5.03 -15.06 -0.78
CA LEU A 19 -4.36 -15.21 -2.06
C LEU A 19 -3.53 -16.49 -2.07
N GLU A 20 -3.74 -17.36 -3.07
CA GLU A 20 -3.13 -18.69 -3.15
C GLU A 20 -1.59 -18.65 -3.09
N LYS A 21 -0.98 -17.64 -3.71
CA LYS A 21 0.47 -17.44 -3.77
C LYS A 21 1.04 -16.69 -2.55
N PHE A 22 0.19 -16.22 -1.63
CA PHE A 22 0.62 -15.47 -0.46
C PHE A 22 0.83 -16.37 0.76
N GLN A 23 2.06 -16.41 1.27
CA GLN A 23 2.47 -17.35 2.32
C GLN A 23 2.02 -16.94 3.74
N ARG A 24 0.73 -16.64 3.98
CA ARG A 24 0.13 -16.25 5.28
C ARG A 24 1.14 -15.65 6.27
N THR A 25 1.47 -16.32 7.39
CA THR A 25 2.39 -15.83 8.42
C THR A 25 3.77 -15.44 7.89
N ARG A 26 4.40 -16.29 7.06
CA ARG A 26 5.72 -16.01 6.48
C ARG A 26 5.67 -14.87 5.46
N GLY A 27 4.58 -14.77 4.71
CA GLY A 27 4.29 -13.71 3.75
C GLY A 27 4.14 -12.36 4.44
N VAL A 28 3.34 -12.29 5.51
CA VAL A 28 3.18 -11.07 6.32
C VAL A 28 4.53 -10.63 6.90
N LEU A 29 5.27 -11.53 7.54
CA LEU A 29 6.56 -11.18 8.15
C LEU A 29 7.59 -10.73 7.11
N ARG A 30 7.68 -11.42 5.97
CA ARG A 30 8.58 -11.04 4.87
C ARG A 30 8.21 -9.69 4.28
N PHE A 31 6.93 -9.45 4.05
CA PHE A 31 6.42 -8.18 3.54
C PHE A 31 6.74 -7.03 4.52
N MET A 32 6.44 -7.21 5.80
CA MET A 32 6.70 -6.21 6.84
C MET A 32 8.20 -5.94 7.01
N ALA A 33 9.05 -6.97 6.94
CA ALA A 33 10.50 -6.80 6.99
C ALA A 33 11.01 -5.93 5.82
N ASN A 34 10.49 -6.14 4.62
CA ASN A 34 10.81 -5.30 3.46
C ASN A 34 10.35 -3.86 3.65
N VAL A 35 9.11 -3.64 4.10
CA VAL A 35 8.56 -2.29 4.34
C VAL A 35 9.36 -1.56 5.40
N VAL A 36 9.58 -2.17 6.57
CA VAL A 36 10.36 -1.57 7.66
C VAL A 36 11.80 -1.29 7.21
N GLY A 37 12.42 -2.23 6.50
CA GLY A 37 13.76 -2.05 5.96
C GLY A 37 13.85 -0.84 5.04
N VAL A 38 12.91 -0.68 4.10
CA VAL A 38 12.88 0.47 3.19
C VAL A 38 12.65 1.79 3.95
N LEU A 39 11.67 1.83 4.86
CA LEU A 39 11.37 3.04 5.62
C LEU A 39 12.53 3.47 6.54
N TRP A 40 13.24 2.50 7.13
CA TRP A 40 14.42 2.75 7.95
C TRP A 40 15.57 3.35 7.14
N HIS A 41 15.89 2.77 5.98
CA HIS A 41 16.95 3.31 5.11
C HIS A 41 16.58 4.69 4.53
N GLY A 42 15.30 4.93 4.26
CA GLY A 42 14.78 6.23 3.83
C GLY A 42 14.67 7.27 4.95
N GLN A 43 15.04 6.94 6.19
CA GLN A 43 14.95 7.81 7.37
C GLN A 43 13.55 8.45 7.58
N MET A 44 12.50 7.71 7.23
CA MET A 44 11.13 8.19 7.36
C MET A 44 10.77 8.38 8.84
N ARG A 45 10.30 9.58 9.19
CA ARG A 45 9.99 9.99 10.58
C ARG A 45 8.51 9.86 10.93
N ASP A 46 7.74 9.14 10.12
CA ASP A 46 6.31 8.92 10.38
C ASP A 46 6.14 8.16 11.72
N PRO A 47 5.21 8.61 12.59
CA PRO A 47 5.03 8.03 13.93
C PRO A 47 4.37 6.66 13.91
N LEU A 48 3.83 6.22 12.75
CA LEU A 48 3.12 4.96 12.60
C LEU A 48 3.18 4.49 11.14
N ILE A 49 3.42 3.19 10.94
CA ILE A 49 3.30 2.56 9.63
C ILE A 49 1.84 2.17 9.40
N THR A 50 1.14 2.98 8.60
CA THR A 50 -0.22 2.73 8.12
C THR A 50 -0.21 2.17 6.69
N PRO A 51 -1.31 1.60 6.17
CA PRO A 51 -1.40 1.15 4.78
C PRO A 51 -1.01 2.23 3.76
N ALA A 52 -1.39 3.49 4.00
CA ALA A 52 -0.99 4.64 3.18
C ALA A 52 0.53 4.85 3.05
N ARG A 53 1.29 4.42 4.06
CA ARG A 53 2.73 4.66 4.20
C ARG A 53 3.59 3.54 3.62
N VAL A 54 2.97 2.46 3.15
CA VAL A 54 3.70 1.39 2.46
C VAL A 54 4.34 1.95 1.18
N PRO A 55 5.67 1.87 1.00
CA PRO A 55 6.35 2.47 -0.15
C PRO A 55 6.28 1.52 -1.36
N VAL A 56 5.10 1.41 -1.97
CA VAL A 56 4.81 0.46 -3.08
C VAL A 56 5.70 0.71 -4.31
N ALA A 57 6.10 1.95 -4.55
CA ALA A 57 7.07 2.32 -5.59
C ALA A 57 8.45 1.68 -5.42
N HIS A 58 8.86 1.38 -4.17
CA HIS A 58 10.17 0.82 -3.92
C HIS A 58 10.24 -0.64 -4.37
N GLU A 59 11.23 -0.97 -5.19
CA GLU A 59 11.37 -2.27 -5.86
C GLU A 59 11.16 -3.48 -4.93
N ARG A 60 11.84 -3.52 -3.78
CA ARG A 60 11.68 -4.60 -2.78
C ARG A 60 10.24 -4.80 -2.30
N VAL A 61 9.49 -3.72 -2.09
CA VAL A 61 8.10 -3.79 -1.65
C VAL A 61 7.19 -4.12 -2.83
N ARG A 62 7.44 -3.51 -4.00
CA ARG A 62 6.75 -3.78 -5.26
C ARG A 62 6.77 -5.26 -5.63
N VAL A 63 7.94 -5.88 -5.63
CA VAL A 63 8.09 -7.31 -5.93
C VAL A 63 7.31 -8.15 -4.92
N SER A 64 7.40 -7.80 -3.63
CA SER A 64 6.68 -8.52 -2.57
C SER A 64 5.16 -8.41 -2.68
N VAL A 65 4.64 -7.25 -3.10
CA VAL A 65 3.20 -6.99 -3.19
C VAL A 65 2.58 -7.54 -4.47
N LEU A 66 3.33 -7.57 -5.58
CA LEU A 66 2.85 -8.06 -6.87
C LEU A 66 3.00 -9.58 -7.03
N TYR A 67 3.98 -10.21 -6.38
CA TYR A 67 4.19 -11.66 -6.44
C TYR A 67 2.93 -12.51 -6.23
N PRO A 68 2.07 -12.23 -5.23
CA PRO A 68 0.87 -13.03 -5.01
C PRO A 68 -0.28 -12.72 -5.98
N LEU A 69 -0.17 -11.68 -6.80
CA LEU A 69 -1.25 -11.16 -7.65
C LEU A 69 -1.13 -11.64 -9.10
N ASP A 70 -2.16 -11.33 -9.89
CA ASP A 70 -2.10 -11.46 -11.34
C ASP A 70 -1.04 -10.48 -11.92
N PRO A 71 -0.21 -10.90 -12.91
CA PRO A 71 0.80 -10.04 -13.52
C PRO A 71 0.27 -8.70 -14.06
N ALA A 72 -1.00 -8.61 -14.44
CA ALA A 72 -1.64 -7.37 -14.90
C ALA A 72 -1.61 -6.26 -13.85
N PHE A 73 -1.57 -6.59 -12.55
CA PHE A 73 -1.52 -5.60 -11.47
C PHE A 73 -0.25 -4.76 -11.46
N GLY A 74 0.83 -5.21 -12.11
CA GLY A 74 2.01 -4.37 -12.31
C GLY A 74 1.66 -3.05 -13.02
N SER A 75 0.84 -3.14 -14.07
CA SER A 75 0.39 -1.96 -14.84
C SER A 75 -0.57 -1.07 -14.05
N VAL A 76 -1.39 -1.67 -13.17
CA VAL A 76 -2.29 -0.94 -12.27
C VAL A 76 -1.48 -0.13 -11.26
N VAL A 77 -0.45 -0.73 -10.65
CA VAL A 77 0.41 -0.02 -9.71
C VAL A 77 1.11 1.17 -10.38
N ASP A 78 1.61 0.99 -11.60
CA ASP A 78 2.30 2.04 -12.35
C ASP A 78 1.40 3.21 -12.73
N LYS A 79 0.14 2.93 -13.13
CA LYS A 79 -0.78 3.97 -13.62
C LYS A 79 -1.63 4.60 -12.51
N GLU A 80 -2.03 3.83 -11.50
CA GLU A 80 -3.07 4.25 -10.56
C GLU A 80 -2.59 4.37 -9.11
N VAL A 81 -1.46 3.75 -8.72
CA VAL A 81 -1.05 3.67 -7.31
C VAL A 81 0.18 4.51 -7.00
N ASP A 82 1.33 4.19 -7.60
CA ASP A 82 2.61 4.74 -7.12
C ASP A 82 3.72 4.82 -8.19
N GLY A 83 3.37 4.75 -9.48
CA GLY A 83 4.31 5.00 -10.57
C GLY A 83 4.61 6.49 -10.78
N GLU A 84 5.73 6.79 -11.45
CA GLU A 84 6.16 8.17 -11.75
C GLU A 84 5.14 8.94 -12.61
N GLY A 85 4.43 8.26 -13.51
CA GLY A 85 3.36 8.85 -14.32
C GLY A 85 1.94 8.65 -13.74
N SER A 86 1.82 8.16 -12.51
CA SER A 86 0.55 7.71 -11.96
C SER A 86 -0.46 8.85 -11.76
N LEU A 87 -1.76 8.53 -11.74
CA LEU A 87 -2.82 9.50 -11.47
C LEU A 87 -2.59 10.28 -10.16
N PRO A 88 -2.25 9.66 -9.01
CA PRO A 88 -1.92 10.40 -7.79
C PRO A 88 -0.76 11.37 -7.97
N ASN A 89 0.31 10.97 -8.66
CA ASN A 89 1.45 11.86 -8.88
C ASN A 89 1.06 13.08 -9.75
N ARG A 90 0.23 12.86 -10.78
CA ARG A 90 -0.29 13.95 -11.61
C ARG A 90 -1.21 14.90 -10.82
N MET A 91 -2.03 14.38 -9.92
CA MET A 91 -2.89 15.19 -9.03
C MET A 91 -2.08 16.03 -8.05
N GLU A 92 -0.92 15.52 -7.61
CA GLU A 92 -0.02 16.13 -6.64
C GLU A 92 1.11 16.95 -7.27
N ALA A 93 1.11 17.11 -8.61
CA ALA A 93 2.17 17.80 -9.34
C ALA A 93 2.34 19.29 -8.97
N ASN A 94 1.30 19.93 -8.40
CA ASN A 94 1.37 21.31 -7.95
C ASN A 94 1.67 21.40 -6.44
N PRO A 95 2.88 21.82 -6.02
CA PRO A 95 3.29 21.82 -4.60
C PRO A 95 2.53 22.80 -3.71
N SER A 96 1.88 23.83 -4.26
CA SER A 96 1.14 24.83 -3.47
C SER A 96 -0.19 24.31 -2.94
N ARG A 97 -0.71 23.21 -3.51
CA ARG A 97 -1.98 22.60 -3.09
C ARG A 97 -1.79 21.73 -1.86
N ARG A 98 -2.75 21.83 -0.92
CA ARG A 98 -2.76 21.02 0.30
C ARG A 98 -2.75 19.51 0.03
N ILE A 99 -3.41 19.05 -1.06
CA ILE A 99 -3.41 17.64 -1.46
C ILE A 99 -1.98 17.13 -1.71
N SER A 100 -1.14 17.94 -2.35
CA SER A 100 0.26 17.63 -2.66
C SER A 100 1.15 17.70 -1.44
N GLN A 101 0.99 18.75 -0.62
CA GLN A 101 1.75 18.92 0.63
C GLN A 101 1.57 17.73 1.58
N LEU A 102 0.36 17.16 1.63
CA LEU A 102 0.03 16.01 2.46
C LEU A 102 0.21 14.67 1.74
N ARG A 103 0.56 14.69 0.45
CA ARG A 103 0.52 13.53 -0.45
C ARG A 103 -0.77 12.71 -0.32
N ALA A 104 -1.90 13.39 -0.22
CA ALA A 104 -3.16 12.76 0.14
C ALA A 104 -3.74 11.85 -0.96
N ALA A 105 -3.53 12.16 -2.24
CA ALA A 105 -3.92 11.29 -3.35
C ALA A 105 -3.05 10.02 -3.37
N THR A 106 -1.73 10.16 -3.20
CA THR A 106 -0.81 9.00 -3.12
C THR A 106 -1.21 8.10 -1.94
N ARG A 107 -1.40 8.70 -0.75
CA ARG A 107 -1.78 7.97 0.47
C ARG A 107 -3.12 7.25 0.31
N ALA A 108 -4.10 7.88 -0.33
CA ALA A 108 -5.39 7.28 -0.61
C ALA A 108 -5.26 6.10 -1.58
N ALA A 109 -4.54 6.26 -2.69
CA ALA A 109 -4.37 5.19 -3.68
C ALA A 109 -3.64 3.97 -3.10
N ARG A 110 -2.55 4.19 -2.35
CA ARG A 110 -1.85 3.12 -1.62
C ARG A 110 -2.75 2.42 -0.60
N SER A 111 -3.54 3.20 0.16
CA SER A 111 -4.47 2.64 1.15
C SER A 111 -5.52 1.76 0.50
N VAL A 112 -6.13 2.21 -0.58
CA VAL A 112 -7.10 1.40 -1.33
C VAL A 112 -6.42 0.13 -1.80
N PHE A 113 -5.29 0.23 -2.51
CA PHE A 113 -4.58 -0.93 -3.04
C PHE A 113 -4.18 -1.96 -1.98
N ILE A 114 -3.63 -1.53 -0.84
CA ILE A 114 -3.21 -2.43 0.24
C ILE A 114 -4.40 -2.99 1.00
N CYS A 115 -5.44 -2.18 1.26
CA CYS A 115 -6.59 -2.62 2.05
C CYS A 115 -7.62 -3.42 1.23
N THR A 116 -7.53 -3.40 -0.09
CA THR A 116 -8.37 -4.22 -0.96
C THR A 116 -7.48 -5.24 -1.63
N ALA A 117 -7.29 -6.41 -0.98
CA ALA A 117 -6.59 -7.51 -1.62
C ALA A 117 -7.31 -7.81 -2.95
N PRO A 118 -6.63 -7.67 -4.10
CA PRO A 118 -7.30 -7.84 -5.37
C PRO A 118 -7.49 -9.33 -5.65
N LEU A 119 -8.74 -9.80 -5.49
CA LEU A 119 -9.13 -11.16 -5.86
C LEU A 119 -9.77 -11.12 -7.24
N VAL A 120 -9.20 -11.89 -8.17
CA VAL A 120 -9.78 -12.06 -9.51
C VAL A 120 -11.06 -12.89 -9.38
N GLY A 121 -12.18 -12.36 -9.87
CA GLY A 121 -13.48 -13.07 -9.89
C GLY A 121 -14.32 -12.94 -8.61
N GLN A 122 -13.88 -12.17 -7.62
CA GLN A 122 -14.68 -11.83 -6.44
C GLN A 122 -15.18 -10.38 -6.49
N PRO A 123 -16.31 -10.05 -5.83
CA PRO A 123 -16.73 -8.67 -5.68
C PRO A 123 -15.70 -7.90 -4.83
N ASN A 124 -14.82 -7.16 -5.51
CA ASN A 124 -13.85 -6.25 -4.88
C ASN A 124 -14.59 -5.00 -4.39
N ALA A 125 -15.26 -5.11 -3.22
CA ALA A 125 -16.17 -4.09 -2.68
C ALA A 125 -15.49 -2.75 -2.30
N GLY A 126 -14.19 -2.60 -2.52
CA GLY A 126 -13.45 -1.39 -2.19
C GLY A 126 -13.29 -1.20 -0.68
N LEU A 127 -13.00 0.04 -0.28
CA LEU A 127 -12.85 0.44 1.13
C LEU A 127 -13.91 1.50 1.47
N THR A 128 -14.51 1.43 2.65
CA THR A 128 -15.44 2.47 3.13
C THR A 128 -14.70 3.78 3.40
N GLY A 129 -15.40 4.91 3.40
CA GLY A 129 -14.78 6.21 3.72
C GLY A 129 -14.14 6.27 5.11
N GLN A 130 -14.71 5.57 6.09
CA GLN A 130 -14.11 5.44 7.43
C GLN A 130 -12.83 4.60 7.40
N GLY A 131 -12.86 3.46 6.70
CA GLY A 131 -11.67 2.62 6.52
C GLY A 131 -10.54 3.36 5.80
N LEU A 132 -10.88 4.17 4.79
CA LEU A 132 -9.89 4.99 4.08
C LEU A 132 -9.26 6.04 4.99
N ARG A 133 -10.06 6.72 5.83
CA ARG A 133 -9.54 7.70 6.81
C ARG A 133 -8.63 7.05 7.84
N LEU A 134 -8.96 5.85 8.31
CA LEU A 134 -8.12 5.08 9.22
C LEU A 134 -6.79 4.68 8.57
N ALA A 135 -6.86 4.15 7.34
CA ALA A 135 -5.68 3.73 6.59
C ALA A 135 -4.77 4.91 6.19
N CYS A 136 -5.36 6.10 6.02
CA CYS A 136 -4.68 7.36 5.71
C CYS A 136 -4.38 8.23 6.94
N ALA A 137 -4.63 7.76 8.17
CA ALA A 137 -4.26 8.49 9.37
C ALA A 137 -2.75 8.80 9.37
#